data_AF-A0A7K3A8T6-F1
#
_entry.id   AF-A0A7K3A8T6-F1
#
_cell.length_a   1.000
_cell.length_b   1.000
_cell.length_c   1.000
_cell.angle_alpha   90.00
_cell.angle_beta   90.00
_cell.angle_gamma   90.00
#
_symmetry.space_group_name_H-M   'P 1'
#
loop_
_entity.id
_entity.type
_entity.pdbx_description
1 polymer ?
#
loop_
_entity_poly.entity_id
_entity_poly.type
_entity_poly.pdbx_seq_one_letter_code
_entity_poly.pdbx_strand_id
1 'polypeptide(L)'
;MTLNTQNTQNTQALRHDAEAIALLTEIRDELRDFNRDMERLNTLTEEQVTSTVENRRLTAMTLMFVIPSTFAAIPGANFVHLDEYGFDNFYALPVLLGTVLLTALATFGFVRKKGWL
;
A
#
# COMPACT_ATOMS: atom_id res chain seq x y z
N MET A 1 25.58 59.66 39.64
CA MET A 1 25.76 58.18 39.62
C MET A 1 24.53 57.42 39.10
N THR A 2 23.45 58.07 38.67
CA THR A 2 22.16 57.45 38.28
C THR A 2 22.04 57.03 36.81
N LEU A 3 22.83 57.62 35.91
CA LEU A 3 22.82 57.31 34.47
C LEU A 3 23.36 55.90 34.14
N ASN A 4 24.26 55.37 34.97
CA ASN A 4 24.90 54.09 34.69
C ASN A 4 23.95 52.91 35.00
N THR A 5 23.10 53.05 36.01
CA THR A 5 22.12 52.04 36.46
C THR A 5 20.92 51.92 35.51
N GLN A 6 20.42 53.02 34.95
CA GLN A 6 19.36 52.97 33.94
C GLN A 6 19.83 52.33 32.62
N ASN A 7 21.09 52.56 32.24
CA ASN A 7 21.66 51.97 31.03
C ASN A 7 21.90 50.44 31.19
N THR A 8 22.25 49.98 32.40
CA THR A 8 22.36 48.54 32.71
C THR A 8 21.01 47.84 32.74
N GLN A 9 19.96 48.48 33.26
CA GLN A 9 18.60 47.91 33.27
C GLN A 9 18.01 47.82 31.85
N ASN A 10 18.20 48.85 31.01
CA ASN A 10 17.76 48.81 29.61
C ASN A 10 18.48 47.74 28.79
N THR A 11 19.78 47.54 29.02
CA THR A 11 20.54 46.48 28.32
C THR A 11 20.18 45.06 28.79
N GLN A 12 19.77 44.89 30.05
CA GLN A 12 19.24 43.61 30.55
C GLN A 12 17.85 43.31 30.01
N ALA A 13 16.95 44.30 29.95
CA ALA A 13 15.62 44.14 29.36
C ALA A 13 15.69 43.80 27.86
N LEU A 14 16.55 44.50 27.10
CA LEU A 14 16.79 44.20 25.68
C LEU A 14 17.39 42.81 25.43
N ARG A 15 18.20 42.29 26.36
CA ARG A 15 18.71 40.91 26.29
C ARG A 15 17.61 39.89 26.52
N HIS A 16 16.76 40.13 27.50
CA HIS A 16 15.66 39.23 27.84
C HIS A 16 14.59 39.17 26.74
N ASP A 17 14.32 40.30 26.08
CA ASP A 17 13.44 40.36 24.91
C ASP A 17 14.08 39.69 23.68
N ALA A 18 15.39 39.83 23.48
CA ALA A 18 16.11 39.15 22.39
C ALA A 18 16.11 37.62 22.55
N GLU A 19 16.26 37.11 23.78
CA GLU A 19 16.16 35.68 24.08
C GLU A 19 14.73 35.15 23.87
N ALA A 20 13.71 35.91 24.27
CA ALA A 20 12.32 35.55 24.02
C ALA A 20 11.97 35.52 22.52
N ILE A 21 12.48 36.49 21.75
CA ILE A 21 12.31 36.53 20.29
C ILE A 21 13.03 35.35 19.62
N ALA A 22 14.22 34.98 20.10
CA ALA A 22 14.97 33.83 19.59
C ALA A 22 14.20 32.53 19.80
N LEU A 23 13.67 32.30 21.01
CA LEU A 23 12.82 31.13 21.33
C LEU A 23 11.55 31.09 20.47
N LEU A 24 10.87 32.22 20.29
CA LEU A 24 9.69 32.28 19.43
C LEU A 24 10.01 32.00 17.96
N THR A 25 11.20 32.40 17.51
CA THR A 25 11.67 32.13 16.14
C THR A 25 11.99 30.65 15.97
N GLU A 26 12.64 30.04 16.96
CA GLU A 26 12.96 28.60 16.99
C GLU A 26 11.67 27.76 16.99
N ILE A 27 10.72 28.07 17.87
CA ILE A 27 9.41 27.39 17.92
C ILE A 27 8.66 27.54 16.60
N ARG A 28 8.70 28.73 15.99
CA ARG A 28 8.05 28.96 14.68
C ARG A 28 8.69 28.12 13.59
N ASP A 29 10.01 28.02 13.58
CA ASP A 29 10.74 27.27 12.57
C ASP A 29 10.51 25.76 12.75
N GLU A 30 10.45 25.27 14.00
CA GLU A 30 10.12 23.88 14.33
C GLU A 30 8.67 23.52 13.94
N LEU A 31 7.70 24.40 14.21
CA LEU A 31 6.31 24.24 13.75
C LEU A 31 6.22 24.21 12.21
N ARG A 32 7.05 24.99 11.53
CA ARG A 32 7.08 25.04 10.07
C ARG A 32 7.66 23.77 9.47
N ASP A 33 8.69 23.21 10.09
CA ASP A 33 9.26 21.92 9.69
C ASP A 33 8.30 20.77 10.01
N PHE A 34 7.64 20.79 11.16
CA PHE A 34 6.57 19.83 11.49
C PHE A 34 5.44 19.86 10.46
N ASN A 35 5.02 21.05 10.02
CA ASN A 35 3.99 21.18 8.99
C ASN A 35 4.42 20.59 7.64
N ARG A 36 5.70 20.76 7.25
CA ARG A 36 6.25 20.11 6.04
C ARG A 36 6.32 18.59 6.18
N ASP A 37 6.66 18.10 7.37
CA ASP A 37 6.71 16.66 7.61
C ASP A 37 5.32 16.03 7.60
N MET A 38 4.30 16.74 8.09
CA MET A 38 2.91 16.32 7.93
C MET A 38 2.44 16.29 6.47
N GLU A 39 2.81 17.30 5.67
CA GLU A 39 2.54 17.28 4.23
C GLU A 39 3.22 16.08 3.53
N ARG A 40 4.47 15.78 3.89
CA ARG A 40 5.18 14.58 3.39
C ARG A 40 4.50 13.27 3.80
N LEU A 41 4.06 13.16 5.05
CA LEU A 41 3.35 11.98 5.52
C LEU A 41 2.03 11.79 4.79
N ASN A 42 1.32 12.89 4.48
CA ASN A 42 0.10 12.83 3.70
C ASN A 42 0.37 12.31 2.27
N THR A 43 1.41 12.82 1.60
CA THR A 43 1.79 12.34 0.26
C THR A 43 2.22 10.87 0.25
N LEU A 44 2.98 10.43 1.27
CA LEU A 44 3.39 9.02 1.39
C LEU A 44 2.20 8.09 1.67
N THR A 45 1.22 8.56 2.44
CA THR A 45 -0.01 7.80 2.72
C THR A 45 -0.86 7.67 1.46
N GLU A 46 -0.96 8.73 0.65
CA GLU A 46 -1.69 8.72 -0.62
C GLU A 46 -1.05 7.77 -1.65
N GLU A 47 0.29 7.74 -1.74
CA GLU A 47 1.03 6.78 -2.55
C GLU A 47 0.82 5.33 -2.09
N GLN A 48 0.83 5.06 -0.78
CA GLN A 48 0.58 3.71 -0.24
C GLN A 48 -0.85 3.23 -0.50
N VAL A 49 -1.84 4.12 -0.41
CA VAL A 49 -3.23 3.78 -0.73
C VAL A 49 -3.37 3.42 -2.21
N THR A 50 -2.75 4.20 -3.10
CA THR A 50 -2.78 3.96 -4.55
C THR A 50 -2.07 2.66 -4.92
N SER A 51 -0.87 2.44 -4.38
CA SER A 51 -0.11 1.19 -4.52
C SER A 51 -0.91 -0.04 -4.07
N THR A 52 -1.64 0.08 -2.96
CA THR A 52 -2.45 -1.02 -2.42
C THR A 52 -3.62 -1.38 -3.34
N VAL A 53 -4.26 -0.39 -3.97
CA VAL A 53 -5.36 -0.63 -4.92
C VAL A 53 -4.86 -1.28 -6.20
N GLU A 54 -3.76 -0.79 -6.77
CA GLU A 54 -3.16 -1.39 -7.97
C GLU A 54 -2.68 -2.81 -7.72
N ASN A 55 -1.99 -3.06 -6.60
CA ASN A 55 -1.55 -4.41 -6.24
C ASN A 55 -2.72 -5.37 -6.00
N ARG A 56 -3.82 -4.90 -5.40
CA ARG A 56 -5.04 -5.73 -5.24
C ARG A 56 -5.61 -6.11 -6.60
N ARG A 57 -5.67 -5.18 -7.54
CA ARG A 57 -6.17 -5.41 -8.89
C ARG A 57 -5.27 -6.37 -9.68
N LEU A 58 -3.95 -6.18 -9.62
CA LEU A 58 -2.96 -7.07 -10.22
C LEU A 58 -3.04 -8.49 -9.62
N THR A 59 -3.11 -8.60 -8.29
CA THR A 59 -3.23 -9.89 -7.60
C THR A 59 -4.55 -10.58 -7.94
N ALA A 60 -5.66 -9.83 -8.02
CA ALA A 60 -6.96 -10.32 -8.45
C ALA A 60 -6.92 -10.90 -9.87
N MET A 61 -6.33 -10.16 -10.81
CA MET A 61 -6.16 -10.63 -12.20
C MET A 61 -5.28 -11.87 -12.25
N THR A 62 -4.11 -11.85 -11.58
CA THR A 62 -3.21 -13.00 -11.54
C THR A 62 -3.88 -14.24 -10.96
N LEU A 63 -4.62 -14.13 -9.86
CA LEU A 63 -5.34 -15.27 -9.28
C LEU A 63 -6.40 -15.83 -10.23
N MET A 64 -7.16 -14.96 -10.91
CA MET A 64 -8.17 -15.39 -11.88
C MET A 64 -7.60 -16.15 -13.07
N PHE A 65 -6.36 -15.86 -13.48
CA PHE A 65 -5.71 -16.57 -14.59
C PHE A 65 -4.91 -17.78 -14.13
N VAL A 66 -4.11 -17.66 -13.06
CA VAL A 66 -3.19 -18.71 -12.63
C VAL A 66 -3.93 -19.95 -12.17
N ILE A 67 -4.95 -19.80 -11.31
CA ILE A 67 -5.66 -20.95 -10.73
C ILE A 67 -6.30 -21.81 -11.83
N PRO A 68 -7.13 -21.27 -12.75
CA PRO A 68 -7.72 -22.08 -13.82
C PRO A 68 -6.67 -22.60 -14.81
N SER A 69 -5.62 -21.82 -15.09
CA SER A 69 -4.54 -22.24 -15.99
C SER A 69 -3.74 -23.42 -15.44
N THR A 70 -3.52 -23.50 -14.13
CA THR A 70 -2.87 -24.66 -13.51
C THR A 70 -3.69 -25.93 -13.74
N PHE A 71 -5.02 -25.88 -13.60
CA PHE A 71 -5.89 -27.02 -13.90
C PHE A 71 -5.91 -27.39 -15.38
N ALA A 72 -5.86 -26.40 -16.27
CA ALA A 72 -5.78 -26.62 -17.72
C ALA A 72 -4.41 -27.17 -18.18
N ALA A 73 -3.33 -26.91 -17.42
CA ALA A 73 -1.99 -27.41 -17.73
C ALA A 73 -1.79 -28.90 -17.41
N ILE A 74 -2.56 -29.46 -16.47
CA ILE A 74 -2.49 -30.87 -16.07
C ILE A 74 -2.67 -31.84 -17.26
N PRO A 75 -3.72 -31.71 -18.11
CA PRO A 75 -3.89 -32.58 -19.28
C PRO A 75 -2.92 -32.26 -20.43
N GLY A 76 -2.36 -31.03 -20.50
CA GLY A 76 -1.41 -30.62 -21.54
C GLY A 76 0.03 -31.04 -21.25
N ALA A 77 0.35 -31.32 -19.99
CA ALA A 77 1.59 -31.96 -19.62
C ALA A 77 1.51 -33.44 -20.02
N ASN A 78 2.35 -33.86 -20.97
CA ASN A 78 2.46 -35.22 -21.50
C ASN A 78 2.90 -36.24 -20.42
N PHE A 79 2.09 -36.45 -19.39
CA PHE A 79 2.31 -37.48 -18.40
C PHE A 79 1.89 -38.82 -19.00
N VAL A 80 2.85 -39.73 -19.09
CA VAL A 80 2.69 -41.10 -19.62
C VAL A 80 1.56 -41.90 -18.94
N HIS A 81 1.08 -41.47 -17.76
CA HIS A 81 0.07 -42.16 -16.97
C HIS A 81 -1.30 -41.45 -16.96
N LEU A 82 -1.52 -40.39 -17.76
CA LEU A 82 -2.83 -39.72 -17.83
C LEU A 82 -3.93 -40.64 -18.36
N ASP A 83 -3.58 -41.63 -19.20
CA ASP A 83 -4.50 -42.67 -19.67
C ASP A 83 -4.99 -43.59 -18.54
N GLU A 84 -4.19 -43.83 -17.50
CA GLU A 84 -4.62 -44.63 -16.32
C GLU A 84 -5.70 -43.93 -15.49
N TYR A 85 -5.81 -42.60 -15.58
CA TYR A 85 -6.87 -41.82 -14.95
C TYR A 85 -8.16 -41.77 -15.78
N GLY A 86 -8.20 -42.44 -16.93
CA GLY A 86 -9.38 -42.52 -17.79
C GLY A 86 -9.68 -41.21 -18.53
N PHE A 87 -8.67 -40.37 -18.78
CA PHE A 87 -8.79 -39.18 -19.62
C PHE A 87 -9.08 -39.50 -21.10
N ASP A 88 -8.91 -40.75 -21.50
CA ASP A 88 -9.30 -41.30 -22.80
C ASP A 88 -10.84 -41.46 -22.95
N ASN A 89 -11.60 -41.25 -21.86
CA ASN A 89 -13.06 -41.23 -21.91
C ASN A 89 -13.59 -39.93 -22.52
N PHE A 90 -14.61 -40.05 -23.39
CA PHE A 90 -15.31 -38.94 -24.04
C PHE A 90 -15.83 -37.85 -23.07
N TYR A 91 -16.00 -38.18 -21.80
CA TYR A 91 -16.49 -37.28 -20.75
C TYR A 91 -15.40 -36.55 -19.96
N ALA A 92 -14.12 -36.92 -20.10
CA ALA A 92 -13.04 -36.30 -19.33
C ALA A 92 -12.83 -34.83 -19.71
N LEU A 93 -12.96 -34.50 -21.00
CA LEU A 93 -12.77 -33.16 -21.54
C LEU A 93 -13.89 -32.19 -21.10
N PRO A 94 -15.19 -32.54 -21.19
CA PRO A 94 -16.27 -31.75 -20.60
C PRO A 94 -16.16 -31.55 -19.09
N VAL A 95 -15.76 -32.59 -18.34
CA VAL A 95 -15.59 -32.50 -16.89
C VAL A 95 -14.46 -31.53 -16.55
N LEU A 96 -13.34 -31.58 -17.27
CA LEU A 96 -12.23 -30.66 -17.07
C LEU A 96 -12.61 -29.21 -17.41
N LEU A 97 -13.34 -28.98 -18.49
CA LEU A 97 -13.87 -27.65 -18.79
C LEU A 97 -14.81 -27.16 -17.67
N GLY A 98 -15.63 -28.06 -17.13
CA GLY A 98 -16.49 -27.76 -15.98
C GLY A 98 -15.70 -27.38 -14.73
N THR A 99 -14.62 -28.10 -14.39
CA THR A 99 -13.78 -27.79 -13.23
C THR A 99 -13.00 -26.49 -13.40
N VAL A 100 -12.50 -26.20 -14.61
CA VAL A 100 -11.87 -24.92 -14.94
C VAL A 100 -12.88 -23.77 -14.81
N LEU A 101 -14.10 -23.94 -15.29
CA LEU A 101 -15.15 -22.92 -15.16
C LEU A 101 -15.54 -22.69 -13.68
N LEU A 102 -15.70 -23.77 -12.91
CA LEU A 102 -16.03 -23.70 -11.49
C LEU A 102 -14.92 -23.04 -10.67
N THR A 103 -13.66 -23.36 -10.94
CA THR A 103 -12.51 -22.74 -10.25
C THR A 103 -12.37 -21.26 -10.62
N ALA A 104 -12.64 -20.88 -11.87
CA ALA A 104 -12.70 -19.48 -12.29
C ALA A 104 -13.82 -18.71 -11.56
N LEU A 105 -15.03 -19.28 -11.49
CA LEU A 105 -16.17 -18.70 -10.77
C LEU A 105 -15.92 -18.59 -9.26
N ALA A 106 -15.34 -19.63 -8.65
CA ALA A 106 -14.98 -19.63 -7.24
C ALA A 106 -13.93 -18.56 -6.92
N THR A 107 -12.91 -18.44 -7.78
CA THR A 107 -11.86 -17.41 -7.64
C THR A 107 -12.45 -16.02 -7.82
N PHE A 108 -13.31 -15.81 -8.81
CA PHE A 108 -14.03 -14.55 -9.00
C PHE A 108 -14.88 -14.17 -7.77
N GLY A 109 -15.65 -15.11 -7.23
CA GLY A 109 -16.44 -14.91 -6.03
C GLY A 109 -15.59 -14.56 -4.80
N PHE A 110 -14.44 -15.23 -4.63
CA PHE A 110 -13.50 -14.96 -3.55
C PHE A 110 -12.88 -13.55 -3.64
N VAL A 111 -12.40 -13.18 -4.83
CA VAL A 111 -11.82 -11.85 -5.09
C VAL A 111 -12.86 -10.76 -4.88
N ARG A 112 -14.10 -10.96 -5.38
CA ARG A 112 -15.21 -10.02 -5.19
C ARG A 112 -15.59 -9.87 -3.72
N LYS A 113 -15.65 -10.96 -2.96
CA LYS A 113 -15.97 -10.93 -1.52
C LYS A 113 -14.91 -10.17 -0.71
N LYS A 114 -13.65 -10.20 -1.13
CA LYS A 114 -12.57 -9.45 -0.48
C LYS A 114 -12.53 -7.96 -0.84
N GLY A 115 -13.40 -7.48 -1.74
CA GLY A 115 -13.38 -6.08 -2.20
C GLY A 115 -12.09 -5.72 -2.94
N TRP A 116 -11.49 -6.71 -3.62
CA TRP A 116 -10.29 -6.52 -4.44
C TRP A 116 -10.62 -6.21 -5.91
N LEU A 117 -11.92 -6.22 -6.24
CA LEU A 117 -12.54 -5.86 -7.51
C LEU A 117 -13.36 -4.58 -7.33
#